data_AF-A0A8R7JXL7-F1
#
_entry.id   AF-A0A8R7JXL7-F1
#
_cell.length_a   1.000
_cell.length_b   1.000
_cell.length_c   1.000
_cell.angle_alpha   90.00
_cell.angle_beta   90.00
_cell.angle_gamma   90.00
#
_symmetry.space_group_name_H-M   'P 1'
#
loop_
_entity.id
_entity.type
_entity.pdbx_description
1 polymer ?
#
loop_
_entity_poly.entity_id
_entity_poly.type
_entity_poly.pdbx_seq_one_letter_code
_entity_poly.pdbx_strand_id
1 'polypeptide(L)'
;MGEGNSTGKNVGVQFILHGSFTGGPRRQEIADALAAEPGQTTADRPDITTRVFSMKYEEFLDGVKDGTFFGAVQAYLYVVEFQKRGLPHTHTLVWLKADTKDPSPSFIDGLISAELPDPLVDPLGYALVDEFMVHGPCGVYNTKCACMKNNCCSKRFPKPLSEDTMVDHVGYPVYRRRDTGLYVLRQKDSLRL
;
A
#
# COMPACT_ATOMS: atom_id res chain seq x y z
N MET A 1 19.08 -39.07 5.47
CA MET A 1 17.65 -38.91 5.80
C MET A 1 17.53 -37.77 6.79
N GLY A 2 16.84 -36.72 6.37
CA GLY A 2 16.69 -35.45 7.07
C GLY A 2 15.94 -34.55 6.11
N GLU A 3 14.64 -34.82 5.97
CA GLU A 3 13.75 -34.10 5.07
C GLU A 3 13.64 -32.65 5.56
N GLY A 4 14.21 -31.72 4.77
CA GLY A 4 14.02 -30.29 4.98
C GLY A 4 12.60 -29.92 4.58
N ASN A 5 11.76 -29.58 5.55
CA ASN A 5 10.39 -29.14 5.30
C ASN A 5 10.40 -27.75 4.64
N SER A 6 10.25 -27.72 3.33
CA SER A 6 10.11 -26.53 2.49
C SER A 6 8.66 -26.05 2.47
N THR A 7 8.15 -25.48 3.56
CA THR A 7 6.81 -24.86 3.58
C THR A 7 6.76 -23.60 4.46
N GLY A 8 7.32 -22.50 3.97
CA GLY A 8 7.07 -21.14 4.51
C GLY A 8 5.65 -20.61 4.25
N LYS A 9 4.65 -21.49 4.14
CA LYS A 9 3.30 -21.13 3.69
C LYS A 9 2.39 -20.56 4.78
N ASN A 10 2.72 -20.67 6.08
CA ASN A 10 1.74 -20.43 7.15
C ASN A 10 2.24 -19.62 8.39
N VAL A 11 3.20 -18.69 8.27
CA VAL A 11 3.72 -18.01 9.50
C VAL A 11 3.92 -16.48 9.38
N GLY A 12 3.69 -15.84 8.24
CA GLY A 12 3.96 -14.40 8.09
C GLY A 12 2.74 -13.60 7.65
N VAL A 13 2.60 -12.38 8.15
CA VAL A 13 1.71 -11.40 7.53
C VAL A 13 2.49 -10.78 6.36
N GLN A 14 1.98 -10.94 5.15
CA GLN A 14 2.58 -10.34 3.97
C GLN A 14 2.05 -8.91 3.80
N PHE A 15 2.94 -7.92 3.88
CA PHE A 15 2.62 -6.54 3.58
C PHE A 15 3.20 -6.15 2.22
N ILE A 16 2.33 -5.75 1.30
CA ILE A 16 2.77 -5.16 0.04
C ILE A 16 2.69 -3.65 0.21
N LEU A 17 3.85 -3.01 0.45
CA LEU A 17 3.93 -1.56 0.42
C LEU A 17 3.92 -1.09 -1.04
N HIS A 18 2.79 -0.55 -1.47
CA HIS A 18 2.66 -0.02 -2.83
C HIS A 18 3.73 1.05 -3.09
N GLY A 19 4.30 1.12 -4.31
CA GLY A 19 5.40 2.05 -4.62
C GLY A 19 5.07 3.54 -4.42
N SER A 20 3.79 3.89 -4.28
CA SER A 20 3.38 5.24 -3.85
C SER A 20 3.71 5.56 -2.39
N PHE A 21 3.86 4.54 -1.52
CA PHE A 21 4.26 4.68 -0.12
C PHE A 21 5.76 4.96 0.04
N THR A 22 6.61 4.60 -0.92
CA THR A 22 8.07 4.66 -0.72
C THR A 22 8.80 5.54 -1.72
N GLY A 23 8.26 5.91 -2.88
CA GLY A 23 9.05 6.67 -3.85
C GLY A 23 8.28 7.30 -5.01
N GLY A 24 6.99 7.59 -4.82
CA GLY A 24 6.19 8.21 -5.88
C GLY A 24 6.73 9.60 -6.28
N PRO A 25 6.66 9.98 -7.57
CA PRO A 25 7.17 11.26 -8.08
C PRO A 25 6.45 12.51 -7.51
N ARG A 26 5.39 12.31 -6.72
CA ARG A 26 4.61 13.36 -6.06
C ARG A 26 5.07 13.64 -4.62
N ARG A 27 6.15 12.99 -4.14
CA ARG A 27 6.74 13.28 -2.82
C ARG A 27 7.35 14.69 -2.81
N GLN A 28 7.09 15.44 -1.75
CA GLN A 28 7.60 16.80 -1.59
C GLN A 28 9.14 16.82 -1.60
N GLU A 29 9.80 15.85 -0.96
CA GLU A 29 11.27 15.78 -0.90
C GLU A 29 11.89 15.60 -2.30
N ILE A 30 11.22 14.88 -3.20
CA ILE A 30 11.65 14.72 -4.59
C ILE A 30 11.39 16.01 -5.38
N ALA A 31 10.23 16.64 -5.18
CA ALA A 31 9.88 17.91 -5.82
C ALA A 31 10.85 19.04 -5.44
N ASP A 32 11.18 19.15 -4.15
CA ASP A 32 12.12 20.14 -3.62
C ASP A 32 13.54 19.92 -4.17
N ALA A 33 13.98 18.66 -4.23
CA ALA A 33 15.28 18.33 -4.79
C ALA A 33 15.36 18.64 -6.30
N LEU A 34 14.30 18.36 -7.06
CA LEU A 34 14.23 18.70 -8.50
C LEU A 34 14.07 20.20 -8.75
N ALA A 35 13.46 20.95 -7.84
CA ALA A 35 13.36 22.41 -7.96
C ALA A 35 14.74 23.10 -7.96
N ALA A 36 15.74 22.47 -7.34
CA ALA A 36 17.13 22.92 -7.39
C ALA A 36 17.83 22.64 -8.73
N GLU A 37 17.22 21.86 -9.63
CA GLU A 37 17.79 21.42 -10.90
C GLU A 37 16.82 21.68 -12.08
N PRO A 38 16.72 22.95 -12.53
CA PRO A 38 15.71 23.35 -13.50
C PRO A 38 15.76 22.53 -14.80
N GLY A 39 14.58 22.07 -15.23
CA GLY A 39 14.41 21.32 -16.48
C GLY A 39 14.60 19.81 -16.38
N GLN A 40 14.97 19.28 -15.21
CA GLN A 40 15.05 17.84 -14.98
C GLN A 40 13.75 17.28 -14.39
N THR A 41 13.42 16.05 -14.77
CA THR A 41 12.28 15.30 -14.24
C THR A 41 12.75 14.15 -13.35
N THR A 42 11.82 13.50 -12.64
CA THR A 42 12.13 12.27 -11.88
C THR A 42 12.71 11.15 -12.74
N ALA A 43 12.40 11.14 -14.04
CA ALA A 43 12.95 10.17 -14.98
C ALA A 43 14.41 10.47 -15.35
N ASP A 44 14.78 11.76 -15.34
CA ASP A 44 16.16 12.21 -15.60
C ASP A 44 17.05 12.05 -14.36
N ARG A 45 16.45 12.09 -13.16
CA ARG A 45 17.11 11.91 -11.86
C ARG A 45 16.58 10.71 -11.05
N PRO A 46 16.80 9.48 -11.56
CA PRO A 46 16.41 8.27 -10.83
C PRO A 46 17.19 8.10 -9.52
N ASP A 47 18.37 8.70 -9.38
CA ASP A 47 19.17 8.70 -8.16
C ASP A 47 18.49 9.47 -7.01
N ILE A 48 17.87 10.62 -7.28
CA ILE A 48 17.10 11.39 -6.28
C ILE A 48 15.94 10.55 -5.76
N THR A 49 15.16 9.98 -6.68
CA THR A 49 14.00 9.14 -6.35
C THR A 49 14.43 7.91 -5.54
N THR A 50 15.53 7.26 -5.92
CA THR A 50 16.05 6.07 -5.23
C THR A 50 16.58 6.40 -3.84
N ARG A 51 17.26 7.55 -3.65
CA ARG A 51 17.75 8.01 -2.35
C ARG A 51 16.60 8.31 -1.39
N VAL A 52 15.61 9.09 -1.84
CA VAL A 52 14.42 9.39 -1.03
C VAL A 52 13.71 8.10 -0.64
N PHE A 53 13.59 7.16 -1.59
CA PHE A 53 13.05 5.84 -1.29
C PHE A 53 13.82 5.08 -0.21
N SER A 54 15.16 5.03 -0.30
CA SER A 54 15.99 4.31 0.69
C SER A 54 15.77 4.89 2.08
N MET A 55 15.82 6.22 2.22
CA MET A 55 15.65 6.89 3.51
C MET A 55 14.27 6.62 4.12
N LYS A 56 13.20 6.72 3.32
CA LYS A 56 11.83 6.45 3.81
C LYS A 56 11.61 4.97 4.13
N TYR A 57 12.24 4.09 3.37
CA TYR A 57 12.12 2.65 3.62
C TYR A 57 12.90 2.22 4.85
N GLU A 58 14.06 2.83 5.11
CA GLU A 58 14.83 2.65 6.35
C GLU A 58 14.03 3.13 7.57
N GLU A 59 13.42 4.30 7.50
CA GLU A 59 12.51 4.82 8.54
C GLU A 59 11.33 3.85 8.78
N PHE A 60 10.74 3.31 7.71
CA PHE A 60 9.71 2.28 7.83
C PHE A 60 10.24 1.02 8.54
N LEU A 61 11.40 0.50 8.13
CA LEU A 61 12.00 -0.68 8.73
C LEU A 61 12.36 -0.48 10.20
N ASP A 62 12.76 0.73 10.61
CA ASP A 62 13.04 1.01 12.01
C ASP A 62 11.77 0.90 12.87
N GLY A 63 10.64 1.43 12.41
CA GLY A 63 9.34 1.24 13.06
C GLY A 63 8.80 -0.20 13.02
N VAL A 64 9.28 -1.04 12.08
CA VAL A 64 9.04 -2.49 12.11
C VAL A 64 9.90 -3.16 13.18
N LYS A 65 11.19 -2.85 13.25
CA LYS A 65 12.15 -3.50 14.16
C LYS A 65 11.86 -3.18 15.62
N ASP A 66 11.51 -1.93 15.93
CA ASP A 66 11.21 -1.50 17.29
C ASP A 66 9.78 -1.87 17.75
N GLY A 67 8.95 -2.32 16.82
CA GLY A 67 7.58 -2.75 17.04
C GLY A 67 6.55 -1.62 17.11
N THR A 68 6.92 -0.39 16.74
CA THR A 68 6.02 0.76 16.67
C THR A 68 4.82 0.50 15.74
N PHE A 69 5.05 -0.15 14.60
CA PHE A 69 3.99 -0.36 13.61
C PHE A 69 3.20 -1.66 13.78
N PHE A 70 3.87 -2.75 14.13
CA PHE A 70 3.25 -4.09 14.12
C PHE A 70 3.36 -4.82 15.46
N GLY A 71 3.85 -4.17 16.51
CA GLY A 71 4.19 -4.82 17.78
C GLY A 71 5.46 -5.65 17.68
N ALA A 72 5.67 -6.58 18.61
CA ALA A 72 6.91 -7.35 18.69
C ALA A 72 7.13 -8.22 17.44
N VAL A 73 8.21 -7.95 16.70
CA VAL A 73 8.60 -8.68 15.48
C VAL A 73 9.60 -9.79 15.80
N GLN A 74 9.38 -10.97 15.23
CA GLN A 74 10.28 -12.12 15.29
C GLN A 74 11.31 -12.09 14.16
N ALA A 75 10.87 -11.76 12.95
CA ALA A 75 11.71 -11.65 11.77
C ALA A 75 11.03 -10.75 10.72
N TYR A 76 11.80 -10.24 9.77
CA TYR A 76 11.29 -9.60 8.55
C TYR A 76 12.18 -9.95 7.36
N LEU A 77 11.60 -9.93 6.17
CA LEU A 77 12.29 -10.16 4.90
C LEU A 77 11.80 -9.12 3.91
N TYR A 78 12.68 -8.55 3.12
CA TYR A 78 12.25 -7.69 2.02
C TYR A 78 13.08 -7.89 0.77
N VAL A 79 12.45 -7.60 -0.36
CA VAL A 79 13.09 -7.52 -1.67
C VAL A 79 12.74 -6.17 -2.27
N VAL A 80 13.78 -5.46 -2.75
CA VAL A 80 13.63 -4.24 -3.53
C VAL A 80 13.67 -4.59 -5.00
N GLU A 81 12.63 -4.22 -5.74
CA GLU A 81 12.51 -4.40 -7.18
C GLU A 81 12.30 -3.06 -7.87
N PHE A 82 12.78 -2.94 -9.10
CA PHE A 82 12.53 -1.76 -9.92
C PHE A 82 11.35 -2.06 -10.86
N GLN A 83 10.23 -1.37 -10.63
CA GLN A 83 9.07 -1.45 -11.51
C GLN A 83 9.32 -0.69 -12.82
N LYS A 84 8.43 -0.89 -13.81
CA LYS A 84 8.51 -0.19 -15.09
C LYS A 84 8.59 1.31 -14.86
N ARG A 85 9.51 1.97 -15.60
CA ARG A 85 9.96 3.37 -15.42
C ARG A 85 11.01 3.59 -14.32
N GLY A 86 11.59 2.51 -13.78
CA GLY A 86 12.75 2.60 -12.88
C GLY A 86 12.42 3.03 -11.45
N LEU A 87 11.15 2.97 -11.04
CA LEU A 87 10.76 3.31 -9.68
C LEU A 87 10.99 2.11 -8.76
N PRO A 88 11.66 2.31 -7.61
CA PRO A 88 11.86 1.25 -6.65
C PRO A 88 10.53 0.89 -5.94
N HIS A 89 10.35 -0.40 -5.67
CA HIS A 89 9.22 -1.00 -5.00
C HIS A 89 9.72 -2.07 -4.03
N THR A 90 8.97 -2.35 -2.95
CA THR A 90 9.34 -3.40 -2.00
C THR A 90 8.24 -4.42 -1.82
N HIS A 91 8.65 -5.68 -1.74
CA HIS A 91 7.87 -6.75 -1.14
C HIS A 91 8.42 -6.98 0.26
N THR A 92 7.61 -6.79 1.32
CA THR A 92 8.04 -6.95 2.72
C THR A 92 7.19 -8.01 3.41
N LEU A 93 7.83 -9.01 4.00
CA LEU A 93 7.22 -9.99 4.88
C LEU A 93 7.63 -9.68 6.31
N VAL A 94 6.66 -9.68 7.23
CA VAL A 94 6.90 -9.47 8.67
C VAL A 94 6.30 -10.64 9.43
N TRP A 95 7.12 -11.28 10.27
CA TRP A 95 6.72 -12.33 11.19
C TRP A 95 6.61 -11.74 12.59
N LEU A 96 5.41 -11.75 13.16
CA LEU A 96 5.16 -11.23 14.50
C LEU A 96 5.47 -12.30 15.55
N LYS A 97 5.81 -11.89 16.78
CA LYS A 97 5.96 -12.81 17.92
C LYS A 97 4.62 -13.32 18.46
N ALA A 98 3.54 -12.58 18.20
CA ALA A 98 2.19 -13.05 18.49
C ALA A 98 1.86 -14.29 17.65
N ASP A 99 1.02 -15.19 18.17
CA ASP A 99 0.53 -16.32 17.40
C ASP A 99 -0.47 -15.82 16.34
N THR A 100 -0.03 -15.82 15.08
CA THR A 100 -0.82 -15.40 13.92
C THR A 100 -1.19 -16.57 13.01
N LYS A 101 -1.21 -17.81 13.53
CA LYS A 101 -1.59 -18.99 12.73
C LYS A 101 -3.06 -18.95 12.30
N ASP A 102 -3.93 -18.39 13.14
CA ASP A 102 -5.35 -18.19 12.88
C ASP A 102 -5.77 -16.80 13.41
N PRO A 103 -5.42 -15.73 12.68
CA PRO A 103 -5.62 -14.38 13.17
C PRO A 103 -7.12 -14.04 13.21
N SER A 104 -7.59 -13.48 14.33
CA SER A 104 -8.96 -12.99 14.40
C SER A 104 -9.16 -11.81 13.45
N PRO A 105 -10.39 -11.59 12.92
CA PRO A 105 -10.72 -10.40 12.15
C PRO A 105 -10.30 -9.10 12.85
N SER A 106 -10.52 -9.01 14.16
CA SER A 106 -10.12 -7.85 14.97
C SER A 106 -8.62 -7.62 15.03
N PHE A 107 -7.81 -8.70 15.03
CA PHE A 107 -6.36 -8.60 14.99
C PHE A 107 -5.91 -8.06 13.63
N ILE A 108 -6.49 -8.56 12.54
CA ILE A 108 -6.21 -8.08 11.18
C ILE A 108 -6.59 -6.61 11.04
N ASP A 109 -7.79 -6.23 11.49
CA ASP A 109 -8.30 -4.86 11.43
C ASP A 109 -7.46 -3.86 12.24
N GLY A 110 -6.79 -4.33 13.29
CA GLY A 110 -5.85 -3.52 14.06
C GLY A 110 -4.55 -3.20 13.33
N LEU A 111 -4.21 -3.95 12.28
CA LEU A 111 -2.98 -3.79 11.49
C LEU A 111 -3.26 -3.25 10.08
N ILE A 112 -4.41 -3.58 9.51
CA ILE A 112 -4.76 -3.29 8.11
C ILE A 112 -6.15 -2.67 8.08
N SER A 113 -6.26 -1.54 7.39
CA SER A 113 -7.53 -0.92 7.04
C SER A 113 -7.68 -0.83 5.52
N ALA A 114 -8.88 -1.12 5.03
CA ALA A 114 -9.30 -0.86 3.66
C ALA A 114 -10.35 0.27 3.58
N GLU A 115 -10.49 1.04 4.66
CA GLU A 115 -11.42 2.16 4.82
C GLU A 115 -10.67 3.51 4.67
N LEU A 116 -11.38 4.56 4.26
CA LEU A 116 -10.85 5.92 4.34
C LEU A 116 -10.74 6.33 5.82
N PRO A 117 -9.61 6.93 6.27
CA PRO A 117 -9.54 7.53 7.58
C PRO A 117 -10.59 8.64 7.75
N ASP A 118 -11.14 8.82 8.94
CA ASP A 118 -12.06 9.93 9.20
C ASP A 118 -11.27 11.25 9.20
N PRO A 119 -11.58 12.21 8.31
CA PRO A 119 -10.83 13.47 8.22
C PRO A 119 -10.94 14.35 9.47
N LEU A 120 -11.91 14.13 10.35
CA LEU A 120 -12.02 14.83 11.64
C LEU A 120 -11.14 14.22 12.73
N VAL A 121 -10.83 12.92 12.64
CA VAL A 121 -10.03 12.18 13.63
C VAL A 121 -8.57 12.09 13.19
N ASP A 122 -8.35 11.77 11.91
CA ASP A 122 -7.04 11.63 11.29
C ASP A 122 -6.97 12.38 9.94
N PRO A 123 -6.88 13.73 9.98
CA PRO A 123 -6.83 14.56 8.77
C PRO A 123 -5.59 14.26 7.92
N LEU A 124 -4.46 13.93 8.54
CA LEU A 124 -3.22 13.63 7.83
C LEU A 124 -3.31 12.29 7.11
N GLY A 125 -3.78 11.24 7.78
CA GLY A 125 -3.99 9.94 7.17
C GLY A 125 -5.01 10.02 6.04
N TYR A 126 -6.11 10.76 6.19
CA TYR A 126 -7.06 10.98 5.11
C TYR A 126 -6.40 11.63 3.89
N ALA A 127 -5.63 12.70 4.09
CA ALA A 127 -4.94 13.40 3.00
C ALA A 127 -3.94 12.49 2.27
N LEU A 128 -3.17 11.68 3.01
CA LEU A 128 -2.20 10.74 2.44
C LEU A 128 -2.88 9.59 1.69
N VAL A 129 -3.98 9.04 2.24
CA VAL A 129 -4.75 7.98 1.60
C VAL A 129 -5.42 8.49 0.33
N ASP A 130 -6.08 9.66 0.38
CA ASP A 130 -6.58 10.35 -0.81
C ASP A 130 -5.45 10.43 -1.82
N GLU A 131 -4.36 11.13 -1.50
CA GLU A 131 -3.34 11.47 -2.47
C GLU A 131 -2.70 10.23 -3.13
N PHE A 132 -2.34 9.22 -2.34
CA PHE A 132 -1.43 8.15 -2.76
C PHE A 132 -2.06 6.76 -2.89
N MET A 133 -3.24 6.52 -2.29
CA MET A 133 -3.83 5.18 -2.18
C MET A 133 -5.23 5.05 -2.81
N VAL A 134 -5.86 6.15 -3.21
CA VAL A 134 -7.14 6.10 -3.94
C VAL A 134 -6.93 5.81 -5.42
N HIS A 135 -7.70 4.85 -5.94
CA HIS A 135 -7.72 4.58 -7.38
C HIS A 135 -8.32 5.76 -8.13
N GLY A 136 -7.61 6.25 -9.15
CA GLY A 136 -8.11 7.34 -9.99
C GLY A 136 -9.39 6.96 -10.76
N PRO A 137 -10.14 7.95 -11.27
CA PRO A 137 -11.32 7.70 -12.10
C PRO A 137 -10.99 6.74 -13.25
N CYS A 138 -11.82 5.73 -13.46
CA CYS A 138 -11.72 4.79 -14.58
C CYS A 138 -13.12 4.33 -15.01
N GLY A 139 -13.20 3.39 -15.94
CA GLY A 139 -14.49 2.93 -16.45
C GLY A 139 -15.13 3.99 -17.33
N VAL A 140 -16.41 4.25 -17.08
CA VAL A 140 -17.19 5.28 -17.79
C VAL A 140 -16.64 6.69 -17.58
N TYR A 141 -16.02 6.95 -16.43
CA TYR A 141 -15.47 8.26 -16.09
C TYR A 141 -14.12 8.54 -16.77
N ASN A 142 -13.36 7.49 -17.09
CA ASN A 142 -12.13 7.62 -17.85
C ASN A 142 -11.76 6.30 -18.54
N THR A 143 -12.17 6.16 -19.80
CA THR A 143 -11.89 4.97 -20.62
C THR A 143 -10.43 4.87 -21.08
N LYS A 144 -9.67 5.97 -20.98
CA LYS A 144 -8.26 6.06 -21.40
C LYS A 144 -7.27 5.71 -20.29
N CYS A 145 -7.74 5.47 -19.07
CA CYS A 145 -6.88 5.08 -17.95
C CYS A 145 -6.13 3.77 -18.24
N ALA A 146 -4.87 3.67 -17.81
CA ALA A 146 -4.01 2.51 -18.05
C ALA A 146 -4.55 1.18 -17.48
N CYS A 147 -5.47 1.25 -16.51
CA CYS A 147 -6.13 0.07 -15.95
C CYS A 147 -7.24 -0.49 -16.85
N MET A 148 -7.73 0.27 -17.83
CA MET A 148 -8.82 -0.16 -18.71
C MET A 148 -8.36 -1.20 -19.71
N LYS A 149 -9.03 -2.36 -19.73
CA LYS A 149 -8.83 -3.44 -20.70
C LYS A 149 -10.20 -3.98 -21.09
N ASN A 150 -10.45 -4.15 -22.39
CA ASN A 150 -11.73 -4.64 -22.92
C ASN A 150 -12.94 -3.88 -22.33
N ASN A 151 -12.85 -2.54 -22.25
CA ASN A 151 -13.86 -1.65 -21.66
C ASN A 151 -14.18 -1.86 -20.16
N CYS A 152 -13.40 -2.68 -19.45
CA CYS A 152 -13.53 -2.89 -18.01
C CYS A 152 -12.25 -2.51 -17.28
N CYS A 153 -12.35 -2.06 -16.02
CA CYS A 153 -11.18 -1.89 -15.19
C CYS A 153 -10.56 -3.26 -14.87
N SER A 154 -9.36 -3.52 -15.39
CA SER A 154 -8.65 -4.79 -15.17
C SER A 154 -8.30 -5.06 -13.70
N LYS A 155 -8.37 -4.04 -12.85
CA LYS A 155 -8.17 -4.13 -11.39
C LYS A 155 -9.49 -4.28 -10.62
N ARG A 156 -10.63 -4.27 -11.32
CA ARG A 156 -11.99 -4.45 -10.77
C ARG A 156 -12.35 -3.38 -9.73
N PHE A 157 -12.12 -2.11 -10.05
CA PHE A 157 -12.59 -0.99 -9.23
C PHE A 157 -13.97 -0.49 -9.70
N PRO A 158 -14.81 0.03 -8.77
CA PRO A 158 -14.61 0.03 -7.32
C PRO A 158 -14.66 -1.39 -6.74
N LYS A 159 -13.99 -1.62 -5.61
CA LYS A 159 -14.01 -2.91 -4.92
C LYS A 159 -15.35 -3.07 -4.19
N PRO A 160 -15.91 -4.29 -4.10
CA PRO A 160 -17.10 -4.52 -3.29
C PRO A 160 -16.88 -4.13 -1.83
N LEU A 161 -17.92 -3.60 -1.20
CA LEU A 161 -17.96 -3.32 0.23
C LEU A 161 -18.03 -4.64 1.02
N SER A 162 -17.60 -4.60 2.27
CA SER A 162 -17.59 -5.74 3.18
C SER A 162 -17.70 -5.26 4.62
N GLU A 163 -18.70 -5.72 5.37
CA GLU A 163 -18.93 -5.27 6.74
C GLU A 163 -17.88 -5.79 7.73
N ASP A 164 -17.27 -6.93 7.45
CA ASP A 164 -16.35 -7.64 8.34
C ASP A 164 -15.14 -8.18 7.59
N THR A 165 -14.00 -8.24 8.28
CA THR A 165 -12.84 -8.96 7.75
C THR A 165 -13.09 -10.47 7.81
N MET A 166 -12.86 -11.18 6.71
CA MET A 166 -12.98 -12.63 6.64
C MET A 166 -11.86 -13.22 5.79
N VAL A 167 -11.42 -14.44 6.13
CA VAL A 167 -10.50 -15.22 5.30
C VAL A 167 -11.33 -16.21 4.50
N ASP A 168 -11.24 -16.15 3.17
CA ASP A 168 -12.01 -17.04 2.32
C ASP A 168 -11.48 -18.49 2.35
N HIS A 169 -12.21 -19.40 1.70
CA HIS A 169 -11.89 -20.83 1.64
C HIS A 169 -10.56 -21.15 0.93
N VAL A 170 -9.94 -20.18 0.25
CA VAL A 170 -8.62 -20.31 -0.39
C VAL A 170 -7.52 -19.57 0.39
N GLY A 171 -7.85 -19.03 1.57
CA GLY A 171 -6.89 -18.35 2.45
C GLY A 171 -6.65 -16.89 2.09
N TYR A 172 -7.47 -16.29 1.23
CA TYR A 172 -7.34 -14.87 0.86
C TYR A 172 -8.15 -14.00 1.83
N PRO A 173 -7.56 -12.93 2.40
CA PRO A 173 -8.29 -12.02 3.25
C PRO A 173 -9.19 -11.09 2.41
N VAL A 174 -10.46 -11.06 2.75
CA VAL A 174 -11.40 -9.99 2.40
C VAL A 174 -11.43 -9.04 3.58
N TYR A 175 -10.84 -7.86 3.44
CA TYR A 175 -10.78 -6.87 4.52
C TYR A 175 -12.11 -6.12 4.66
N ARG A 176 -12.42 -5.75 5.90
CA ARG A 176 -13.50 -4.84 6.23
C ARG A 176 -13.37 -3.54 5.43
N ARG A 177 -14.46 -3.17 4.77
CA ARG A 177 -14.66 -1.98 3.95
C ARG A 177 -16.14 -1.59 4.03
N ARG A 178 -16.53 -0.92 5.11
CA ARG A 178 -17.92 -0.50 5.34
C ARG A 178 -18.25 0.75 4.53
N ASP A 179 -19.54 0.90 4.22
CA ASP A 179 -20.06 2.18 3.72
C ASP A 179 -20.12 3.19 4.88
N THR A 180 -19.06 3.98 5.00
CA THR A 180 -18.97 5.07 5.99
C THR A 180 -19.56 6.38 5.48
N GLY A 181 -20.02 6.42 4.22
CA GLY A 181 -20.40 7.66 3.54
C GLY A 181 -19.25 8.61 3.21
N LEU A 182 -18.01 8.29 3.59
CA LEU A 182 -16.81 9.06 3.23
C LEU A 182 -16.49 8.91 1.74
N TYR A 183 -16.03 9.99 1.13
CA TYR A 183 -15.72 10.00 -0.31
C TYR A 183 -14.58 10.96 -0.60
N VAL A 184 -13.84 10.66 -1.67
CA VAL A 184 -12.75 11.49 -2.17
C VAL A 184 -13.15 12.09 -3.51
N LEU A 185 -12.93 13.39 -3.68
CA LEU A 185 -13.23 14.10 -4.92
C LEU A 185 -12.01 14.12 -5.84
N ARG A 186 -12.13 13.50 -7.02
CA ARG A 186 -11.08 13.53 -8.06
C ARG A 186 -11.65 14.13 -9.36
N GLN A 187 -11.48 15.45 -9.53
CA GLN A 187 -11.95 16.28 -10.67
C GLN A 187 -13.45 16.12 -11.06
N LYS A 188 -14.21 17.20 -10.87
CA LYS A 188 -15.61 17.50 -11.29
C LYS A 188 -16.73 16.49 -11.00
N ASP A 189 -16.49 15.21 -10.76
CA ASP A 189 -17.53 14.25 -10.40
C ASP A 189 -17.08 13.37 -9.22
N SER A 190 -17.98 13.16 -8.27
CA SER A 190 -17.75 12.50 -6.98
C SER A 190 -17.59 10.98 -7.09
N LEU A 191 -16.49 10.43 -6.55
CA LEU A 191 -16.29 8.99 -6.35
C LEU A 191 -16.70 8.59 -4.93
N ARG A 192 -17.74 7.77 -4.79
CA ARG A 192 -17.98 7.02 -3.56
C ARG A 192 -17.11 5.76 -3.58
N LEU A 193 -16.39 5.50 -2.50
CA LEU A 193 -15.50 4.34 -2.33
C LEU A 193 -16.17 3.22 -1.56
#